data_AF-A0A956HQL5-F1
#
_entry.id   AF-A0A956HQL5-F1
#
_cell.length_a   1.000
_cell.length_b   1.000
_cell.length_c   1.000
_cell.angle_alpha   90.00
_cell.angle_beta   90.00
_cell.angle_gamma   90.00
#
_symmetry.space_group_name_H-M   'P 1'
#
loop_
_entity.id
_entity.type
_entity.pdbx_description
1 polymer ?
#
loop_
_entity_poly.entity_id
_entity_poly.type
_entity_poly.pdbx_seq_one_letter_code
_entity_poly.pdbx_strand_id
1 'polypeptide(L)'
;GCAADCMALGPFCGDGMVNGPETCDDQNADSNDGCLGSCVVPSSCLEILEYDDQAESGAYQIGPKGPDATFEVECDMELDGGGWTGFMVESTCNGDLDSAVTAVEPAPIEGVDMNCRPFTRDAASFHTYYWDIEFPPGYQEFYLADYVMKANAGNNNTSDIQLSFAQSVWDIAHMGAGIGDVSFGSADDMGPTTSYSATLPANMSCFDCETPFPENMTPYQVGVMSTAFRIGWGEAGGEAEGWYPWWSGRVFLR
;
A
#
# COMPACT_ATOMS: atom_id res chain seq x y z
N GLY A 1 -34.57 10.38 18.29
CA GLY A 1 -35.70 11.33 18.49
C GLY A 1 -36.84 10.96 17.56
N CYS A 2 -37.88 11.79 17.37
CA CYS A 2 -38.86 11.56 16.29
C CYS A 2 -38.45 12.33 15.02
N ALA A 3 -38.85 11.83 13.85
CA ALA A 3 -38.73 12.54 12.59
C ALA A 3 -39.54 13.85 12.64
N ALA A 4 -39.24 14.79 11.73
CA ALA A 4 -39.87 16.11 11.71
C ALA A 4 -41.41 16.07 11.56
N ASP A 5 -41.95 14.99 10.99
CA ASP A 5 -43.38 14.73 10.83
C ASP A 5 -44.00 13.91 11.97
N CYS A 6 -43.19 13.48 12.95
CA CYS A 6 -43.57 12.61 14.06
C CYS A 6 -44.15 11.24 13.65
N MET A 7 -43.95 10.80 12.40
CA MET A 7 -44.49 9.53 11.90
C MET A 7 -43.51 8.35 12.07
N ALA A 8 -42.23 8.64 12.29
CA ALA A 8 -41.17 7.67 12.49
C ALA A 8 -40.14 8.17 13.53
N LEU A 9 -39.20 7.31 13.92
CA LEU A 9 -37.97 7.75 14.58
C LEU A 9 -37.19 8.66 13.60
N GLY A 10 -36.60 9.72 14.13
CA GLY A 10 -35.73 10.61 13.36
C GLY A 10 -34.30 10.08 13.37
N PRO A 11 -33.47 10.45 12.38
CA PRO A 11 -32.09 9.97 12.25
C PRO A 11 -31.33 10.15 13.56
N PHE A 12 -30.70 9.07 14.00
CA PHE A 12 -29.92 9.00 15.21
C PHE A 12 -28.92 7.87 15.06
N CYS A 13 -27.64 8.24 15.09
CA CYS A 13 -26.58 7.27 15.02
C CYS A 13 -26.56 6.33 16.22
N GLY A 14 -26.62 5.04 15.95
CA GLY A 14 -26.66 3.97 16.94
C GLY A 14 -28.07 3.51 17.31
N ASP A 15 -29.11 3.79 16.50
CA ASP A 15 -30.46 3.25 16.71
C ASP A 15 -30.75 1.94 15.94
N GLY A 16 -29.76 1.47 15.17
CA GLY A 16 -29.81 0.25 14.36
C GLY A 16 -30.53 0.41 13.03
N MET A 17 -30.86 1.64 12.60
CA MET A 17 -31.56 1.89 11.35
C MET A 17 -30.90 3.01 10.54
N VAL A 18 -30.17 2.63 9.47
CA VAL A 18 -29.66 3.60 8.49
C VAL A 18 -30.79 4.42 7.88
N ASN A 19 -30.88 5.69 8.24
CA ASN A 19 -31.93 6.58 7.76
C ASN A 19 -31.46 8.04 7.62
N GLY A 20 -32.18 8.81 6.79
CA GLY A 20 -31.80 10.20 6.54
C GLY A 20 -30.41 10.32 5.90
N PRO A 21 -29.44 11.04 6.51
CA PRO A 21 -28.10 11.24 5.98
C PRO A 21 -27.07 10.17 6.38
N GLU A 22 -27.45 9.17 7.18
CA GLU A 22 -26.55 8.14 7.70
C GLU A 22 -26.07 7.22 6.56
N THR A 23 -24.77 6.87 6.56
CA THR A 23 -24.21 5.87 5.64
C THR A 23 -24.05 4.50 6.30
N CYS A 24 -24.11 4.45 7.63
CA CYS A 24 -24.02 3.26 8.48
C CYS A 24 -24.78 3.50 9.78
N ASP A 25 -25.10 2.43 10.51
CA ASP A 25 -25.56 2.45 11.90
C ASP A 25 -25.32 1.06 12.51
N ASP A 26 -24.42 0.97 13.49
CA ASP A 26 -24.00 -0.27 14.16
C ASP A 26 -24.51 -0.38 15.60
N GLN A 27 -25.58 0.35 15.92
CA GLN A 27 -26.23 0.36 17.23
C GLN A 27 -25.36 0.89 18.37
N ASN A 28 -24.25 1.57 18.08
CA ASN A 28 -23.42 2.19 19.09
C ASN A 28 -22.79 3.50 18.60
N ALA A 29 -21.75 4.00 19.29
CA ALA A 29 -21.06 5.25 18.95
C ALA A 29 -19.53 5.11 19.08
N ASP A 30 -19.05 3.87 19.16
CA ASP A 30 -17.65 3.50 18.95
C ASP A 30 -17.29 3.92 17.52
N SER A 31 -16.06 4.37 17.30
CA SER A 31 -15.61 4.83 15.97
C SER A 31 -14.63 3.84 15.34
N ASN A 32 -14.42 2.69 16.00
CA ASN A 32 -13.41 1.71 15.63
C ASN A 32 -14.00 0.52 14.85
N ASP A 33 -15.31 0.39 14.81
CA ASP A 33 -16.07 -0.70 14.18
C ASP A 33 -16.64 -0.34 12.79
N GLY A 34 -16.21 0.79 12.24
CA GLY A 34 -16.45 1.15 10.84
C GLY A 34 -17.69 2.01 10.64
N CYS A 35 -18.32 2.46 11.72
CA CYS A 35 -19.27 3.55 11.70
C CYS A 35 -18.87 4.60 12.73
N LEU A 36 -18.44 5.79 12.29
CA LEU A 36 -18.18 6.88 13.23
C LEU A 36 -19.46 7.22 14.01
N GLY A 37 -19.34 7.83 15.19
CA GLY A 37 -20.51 8.35 15.92
C GLY A 37 -21.27 9.48 15.20
N SER A 38 -20.78 9.92 14.03
CA SER A 38 -21.46 10.78 13.07
C SER A 38 -22.26 10.01 11.99
N CYS A 39 -22.27 8.68 12.05
CA CYS A 39 -22.86 7.75 11.10
C CYS A 39 -22.33 7.87 9.68
N VAL A 40 -21.01 8.01 9.61
CA VAL A 40 -20.21 7.98 8.39
C VAL A 40 -19.25 6.80 8.49
N VAL A 41 -19.11 6.03 7.41
CA VAL A 41 -18.06 5.03 7.30
C VAL A 41 -16.75 5.75 6.95
N PRO A 42 -15.72 5.69 7.81
CA PRO A 42 -14.46 6.38 7.52
C PRO A 42 -13.75 5.70 6.35
N SER A 43 -13.18 6.48 5.44
CA SER A 43 -12.42 5.97 4.30
C SER A 43 -10.93 5.77 4.61
N SER A 44 -10.45 6.34 5.71
CA SER A 44 -9.05 6.29 6.17
C SER A 44 -8.94 6.54 7.67
N CYS A 45 -7.78 6.21 8.25
CA CYS A 45 -7.46 6.54 9.64
C CYS A 45 -7.38 8.05 9.91
N LEU A 46 -7.07 8.86 8.89
CA LEU A 46 -7.06 10.32 9.03
C LEU A 46 -8.47 10.85 9.31
N GLU A 47 -9.49 10.36 8.60
CA GLU A 47 -10.89 10.76 8.87
C GLU A 47 -11.35 10.39 10.28
N ILE A 48 -10.87 9.26 10.80
CA ILE A 48 -11.14 8.82 12.18
C ILE A 48 -10.51 9.81 13.17
N LEU A 49 -9.23 10.15 12.99
CA LEU A 49 -8.50 11.06 13.87
C LEU A 49 -9.03 12.51 13.81
N GLU A 50 -9.54 12.93 12.65
CA GLU A 50 -10.20 14.23 12.50
C GLU A 50 -11.55 14.28 13.24
N TYR A 51 -12.25 13.15 13.34
CA TYR A 51 -13.50 13.02 14.08
C TYR A 51 -13.27 12.91 15.60
N ASP A 52 -12.30 12.09 16.02
CA ASP A 52 -11.89 11.90 17.41
C ASP A 52 -10.39 12.16 17.57
N ASP A 53 -10.05 13.34 18.10
CA ASP A 53 -8.66 13.76 18.32
C ASP A 53 -7.94 12.96 19.44
N GLN A 54 -8.64 12.03 20.10
CA GLN A 54 -8.13 11.11 21.10
C GLN A 54 -8.03 9.67 20.61
N ALA A 55 -8.30 9.41 19.32
CA ALA A 55 -8.16 8.08 18.75
C ALA A 55 -6.73 7.54 18.97
N GLU A 56 -6.63 6.35 19.56
CA GLU A 56 -5.34 5.69 19.83
C GLU A 56 -4.91 4.81 18.64
N SER A 57 -3.62 4.53 18.49
CA SER A 57 -3.16 3.57 17.47
C SER A 57 -3.76 2.18 17.72
N GLY A 58 -4.13 1.46 16.65
CA GLY A 58 -4.78 0.16 16.78
C GLY A 58 -5.47 -0.32 15.52
N ALA A 59 -6.30 -1.36 15.67
CA ALA A 59 -7.12 -1.88 14.58
C ALA A 59 -8.42 -1.09 14.46
N TYR A 60 -8.76 -0.69 13.24
CA TYR A 60 -9.99 0.04 12.90
C TYR A 60 -10.60 -0.55 11.63
N GLN A 61 -11.92 -0.42 11.48
CA GLN A 61 -12.60 -0.71 10.21
C GLN A 61 -12.72 0.57 9.38
N ILE A 62 -12.33 0.49 8.11
CA ILE A 62 -12.52 1.58 7.13
C ILE A 62 -13.18 1.05 5.86
N GLY A 63 -13.88 1.92 5.12
CA GLY A 63 -14.56 1.60 3.87
C GLY A 63 -14.16 2.51 2.71
N PRO A 64 -12.91 2.44 2.20
CA PRO A 64 -12.45 3.30 1.11
C PRO A 64 -13.23 3.10 -0.20
N LYS A 65 -13.83 1.92 -0.38
CA LYS A 65 -14.68 1.57 -1.55
C LYS A 65 -16.16 1.84 -1.31
N GLY A 66 -16.52 2.40 -0.15
CA GLY A 66 -17.89 2.70 0.27
C GLY A 66 -18.34 1.90 1.50
N PRO A 67 -19.55 2.18 2.00
CA PRO A 67 -20.02 1.68 3.30
C PRO A 67 -20.29 0.17 3.35
N ASP A 68 -20.48 -0.47 2.19
CA ASP A 68 -20.74 -1.92 2.10
C ASP A 68 -19.45 -2.76 2.00
N ALA A 69 -18.28 -2.11 1.96
CA ALA A 69 -16.99 -2.74 1.71
C ALA A 69 -15.95 -2.30 2.76
N THR A 70 -16.28 -2.53 4.03
CA THR A 70 -15.36 -2.26 5.13
C THR A 70 -14.36 -3.40 5.32
N PHE A 71 -13.15 -3.06 5.74
CA PHE A 71 -12.15 -4.03 6.16
C PHE A 71 -11.26 -3.45 7.29
N GLU A 72 -10.57 -4.35 7.97
CA GLU A 72 -9.68 -3.99 9.08
C GLU A 72 -8.35 -3.43 8.56
N VAL A 73 -7.97 -2.27 9.08
CA VAL A 73 -6.66 -1.64 8.89
C VAL A 73 -6.00 -1.39 10.24
N GLU A 74 -4.68 -1.20 10.20
CA GLU A 74 -3.94 -0.69 11.34
C GLU A 74 -3.81 0.82 11.22
N CYS A 75 -4.35 1.55 12.18
CA CYS A 75 -4.15 2.99 12.29
C CYS A 75 -2.97 3.29 13.20
N ASP A 76 -2.01 4.07 12.68
CA ASP A 76 -1.03 4.77 13.51
C ASP A 76 -1.50 6.22 13.72
N MET A 77 -1.96 6.49 14.94
CA MET A 77 -2.47 7.79 15.39
C MET A 77 -1.41 8.62 16.14
N GLU A 78 -0.17 8.14 16.22
CA GLU A 78 0.90 8.78 17.00
C GLU A 78 2.01 9.35 16.13
N LEU A 79 2.47 8.59 15.13
CA LEU A 79 3.63 8.97 14.33
C LEU A 79 3.34 10.24 13.53
N ASP A 80 4.19 11.25 13.71
CA ASP A 80 4.13 12.53 12.98
C ASP A 80 2.73 13.18 12.99
N GLY A 81 1.98 13.05 14.09
CA GLY A 81 0.63 13.60 14.23
C GLY A 81 -0.51 12.65 13.86
N GLY A 82 -0.21 11.40 13.48
CA GLY A 82 -1.20 10.34 13.32
C GLY A 82 -1.99 10.38 12.02
N GLY A 83 -3.02 9.52 11.93
CA GLY A 83 -3.92 9.42 10.79
C GLY A 83 -3.42 8.48 9.69
N TRP A 84 -2.41 7.67 9.96
CA TRP A 84 -1.82 6.77 8.98
C TRP A 84 -2.63 5.50 8.83
N THR A 85 -2.97 5.14 7.60
CA THR A 85 -3.72 3.92 7.26
C THR A 85 -2.79 2.82 6.79
N GLY A 86 -2.61 1.79 7.61
CA GLY A 86 -1.76 0.63 7.37
C GLY A 86 -2.50 -0.54 6.74
N PHE A 87 -1.94 -1.11 5.68
CA PHE A 87 -2.43 -2.34 5.04
C PHE A 87 -1.28 -3.28 4.66
N MET A 88 -1.63 -4.55 4.42
CA MET A 88 -0.71 -5.63 4.08
C MET A 88 -0.89 -6.08 2.64
N VAL A 89 0.03 -6.91 2.14
CA VAL A 89 0.00 -7.41 0.76
C VAL A 89 -1.29 -8.19 0.47
N GLU A 90 -1.86 -8.88 1.46
CA GLU A 90 -3.09 -9.66 1.32
C GLU A 90 -4.33 -8.79 1.03
N SER A 91 -4.33 -7.52 1.46
CA SER A 91 -5.42 -6.56 1.21
C SER A 91 -5.59 -6.22 -0.28
N THR A 92 -4.62 -6.59 -1.13
CA THR A 92 -4.57 -6.18 -2.54
C THR A 92 -5.27 -7.16 -3.50
N CYS A 93 -5.65 -8.35 -3.02
CA CYS A 93 -6.31 -9.37 -3.85
C CYS A 93 -7.47 -10.12 -3.17
N ASN A 94 -7.82 -9.74 -1.94
CA ASN A 94 -8.97 -10.27 -1.19
C ASN A 94 -10.27 -9.44 -1.39
N GLY A 95 -10.20 -8.31 -2.10
CA GLY A 95 -11.32 -7.43 -2.40
C GLY A 95 -11.32 -6.10 -1.62
N ASP A 96 -10.45 -5.97 -0.61
CA ASP A 96 -10.35 -4.80 0.27
C ASP A 96 -9.85 -3.57 -0.49
N LEU A 97 -8.73 -3.71 -1.21
CA LEU A 97 -8.16 -2.68 -2.08
C LEU A 97 -8.10 -3.18 -3.53
N ASP A 98 -8.38 -2.26 -4.46
CA ASP A 98 -8.19 -2.53 -5.88
C ASP A 98 -6.70 -2.36 -6.22
N SER A 99 -6.16 -3.29 -7.00
CA SER A 99 -4.74 -3.24 -7.38
C SER A 99 -4.51 -3.81 -8.78
N ALA A 100 -3.48 -3.31 -9.47
CA ALA A 100 -3.17 -3.71 -10.83
C ALA A 100 -1.66 -3.74 -11.08
N VAL A 101 -1.15 -4.90 -11.48
CA VAL A 101 0.23 -5.07 -11.94
C VAL A 101 0.31 -4.77 -13.44
N THR A 102 1.25 -3.91 -13.82
CA THR A 102 1.52 -3.56 -15.21
C THR A 102 2.93 -3.95 -15.61
N ALA A 103 3.04 -4.67 -16.73
CA ALA A 103 4.31 -4.95 -17.38
C ALA A 103 4.66 -3.80 -18.34
N VAL A 104 5.75 -3.07 -18.07
CA VAL A 104 6.35 -2.13 -19.01
C VAL A 104 7.25 -2.89 -19.98
N GLU A 105 8.09 -3.76 -19.42
CA GLU A 105 8.94 -4.70 -20.14
C GLU A 105 8.72 -6.09 -19.52
N PRO A 106 8.02 -7.01 -20.21
CA PRO A 106 7.59 -8.26 -19.60
C PRO A 106 8.73 -9.26 -19.42
N ALA A 107 8.70 -9.99 -18.30
CA ALA A 107 9.57 -11.11 -18.01
C ALA A 107 8.96 -12.43 -18.54
N PRO A 108 9.78 -13.41 -18.96
CA PRO A 108 9.31 -14.76 -19.32
C PRO A 108 8.58 -15.51 -18.20
N ILE A 109 8.87 -15.19 -16.93
CA ILE A 109 8.20 -15.77 -15.77
C ILE A 109 7.66 -14.63 -14.93
N GLU A 110 6.36 -14.61 -14.75
CA GLU A 110 5.64 -13.61 -13.97
C GLU A 110 4.40 -14.27 -13.35
N GLY A 111 3.84 -13.65 -12.31
CA GLY A 111 2.58 -14.07 -11.74
C GLY A 111 2.27 -13.39 -10.42
N VAL A 112 1.16 -13.79 -9.82
CA VAL A 112 0.77 -13.46 -8.46
C VAL A 112 0.60 -14.77 -7.71
N ASP A 113 1.24 -14.91 -6.55
CA ASP A 113 1.15 -16.12 -5.75
C ASP A 113 -0.18 -16.22 -4.96
N MET A 114 -0.34 -17.29 -4.18
CA MET A 114 -1.57 -17.52 -3.41
C MET A 114 -1.78 -16.53 -2.24
N ASN A 115 -0.79 -15.70 -1.94
CA ASN A 115 -0.79 -14.71 -0.87
C ASN A 115 -0.78 -13.29 -1.42
N CYS A 116 -1.29 -13.10 -2.64
CA CYS A 116 -1.36 -11.81 -3.33
C CYS A 116 -0.01 -11.18 -3.71
N ARG A 117 1.10 -11.92 -3.70
CA ARG A 117 2.43 -11.33 -3.95
C ARG A 117 2.75 -11.42 -5.44
N PRO A 118 2.85 -10.30 -6.17
CA PRO A 118 3.36 -10.33 -7.52
C PRO A 118 4.82 -10.74 -7.52
N PHE A 119 5.26 -11.39 -8.60
CA PHE A 119 6.65 -11.73 -8.79
C PHE A 119 7.03 -11.74 -10.25
N THR A 120 8.31 -11.50 -10.50
CA THR A 120 8.93 -11.68 -11.81
C THR A 120 10.17 -12.56 -11.69
N ARG A 121 10.52 -13.22 -12.78
CA ARG A 121 11.83 -13.80 -13.00
C ARG A 121 12.17 -13.79 -14.49
N ASP A 122 13.34 -13.29 -14.85
CA ASP A 122 13.82 -13.33 -16.22
C ASP A 122 14.54 -14.65 -16.57
N ALA A 123 15.01 -14.74 -17.81
CA ALA A 123 15.77 -15.89 -18.31
C ALA A 123 16.97 -15.51 -19.21
N ALA A 124 17.18 -14.19 -19.43
CA ALA A 124 18.25 -13.50 -20.17
C ALA A 124 17.72 -12.22 -20.89
N SER A 125 16.91 -11.41 -20.22
CA SER A 125 16.37 -10.16 -20.77
C SER A 125 16.17 -9.13 -19.68
N PHE A 126 15.88 -7.90 -20.07
CA PHE A 126 15.48 -6.86 -19.13
C PHE A 126 14.00 -6.96 -18.85
N HIS A 127 13.59 -6.55 -17.65
CA HIS A 127 12.20 -6.46 -17.29
C HIS A 127 11.93 -5.29 -16.35
N THR A 128 10.77 -4.66 -16.51
CA THR A 128 10.32 -3.50 -15.73
C THR A 128 8.81 -3.65 -15.52
N TYR A 129 8.41 -3.51 -14.26
CA TYR A 129 7.03 -3.60 -13.83
C TYR A 129 6.73 -2.49 -12.84
N TYR A 130 5.45 -2.17 -12.73
CA TYR A 130 4.93 -1.45 -11.58
C TYR A 130 3.61 -2.06 -11.13
N TRP A 131 3.29 -1.85 -9.86
CA TRP A 131 2.09 -2.32 -9.21
C TRP A 131 1.39 -1.16 -8.53
N ASP A 132 0.19 -0.84 -9.02
CA ASP A 132 -0.66 0.21 -8.48
C ASP A 132 -1.63 -0.39 -7.47
N ILE A 133 -1.72 0.26 -6.31
CA ILE A 133 -2.69 -0.05 -5.25
C ILE A 133 -3.53 1.21 -5.06
N GLU A 134 -4.80 1.13 -5.45
CA GLU A 134 -5.72 2.25 -5.37
C GLU A 134 -6.08 2.54 -3.91
N PHE A 135 -6.08 3.81 -3.55
CA PHE A 135 -6.46 4.30 -2.24
C PHE A 135 -7.28 5.59 -2.40
N PRO A 136 -8.18 5.95 -1.47
CA PRO A 136 -8.96 7.17 -1.59
C PRO A 136 -8.07 8.39 -1.94
N PRO A 137 -8.48 9.22 -2.91
CA PRO A 137 -7.73 10.39 -3.31
C PRO A 137 -7.43 11.29 -2.11
N GLY A 138 -6.17 11.69 -1.94
CA GLY A 138 -5.82 12.69 -0.93
C GLY A 138 -4.55 12.40 -0.16
N TYR A 139 -4.06 11.16 -0.19
CA TYR A 139 -2.83 10.85 0.50
C TYR A 139 -1.65 11.59 -0.12
N GLN A 140 -0.79 12.13 0.73
CA GLN A 140 0.36 12.96 0.40
C GLN A 140 1.66 12.37 0.93
N GLU A 141 1.57 11.34 1.74
CA GLU A 141 2.72 10.75 2.39
C GLU A 141 2.54 9.23 2.54
N PHE A 142 3.66 8.53 2.65
CA PHE A 142 3.67 7.13 3.03
C PHE A 142 4.86 6.79 3.92
N TYR A 143 4.77 5.70 4.67
CA TYR A 143 5.93 5.04 5.22
C TYR A 143 5.79 3.52 5.12
N LEU A 144 6.91 2.84 5.30
CA LEU A 144 7.01 1.38 5.28
C LEU A 144 7.32 0.88 6.69
N ALA A 145 6.62 -0.16 7.14
CA ALA A 145 6.84 -0.76 8.47
C ALA A 145 7.07 -2.26 8.35
N ASP A 146 8.24 -2.72 8.82
CA ASP A 146 8.71 -4.10 8.74
C ASP A 146 8.62 -4.65 7.30
N TYR A 147 8.78 -3.76 6.32
CA TYR A 147 8.61 -4.08 4.91
C TYR A 147 9.76 -4.96 4.42
N VAL A 148 9.43 -6.06 3.76
CA VAL A 148 10.40 -7.04 3.27
C VAL A 148 10.12 -7.32 1.81
N MET A 149 11.15 -7.30 0.98
CA MET A 149 11.16 -7.87 -0.37
C MET A 149 11.86 -9.23 -0.35
N LYS A 150 11.66 -10.04 -1.39
CA LYS A 150 12.33 -11.34 -1.50
C LYS A 150 12.91 -11.55 -2.89
N ALA A 151 14.17 -11.98 -2.96
CA ALA A 151 14.79 -12.39 -4.21
C ALA A 151 14.09 -13.62 -4.79
N ASN A 152 13.91 -13.64 -6.11
CA ASN A 152 13.26 -14.73 -6.83
C ASN A 152 14.15 -15.26 -7.95
N ALA A 153 15.48 -15.29 -7.75
CA ALA A 153 16.40 -15.77 -8.75
C ALA A 153 16.22 -17.28 -9.02
N GLY A 154 16.63 -17.72 -10.22
CA GLY A 154 16.61 -19.10 -10.67
C GLY A 154 18.01 -19.57 -11.08
N ASN A 155 18.17 -20.87 -11.33
CA ASN A 155 19.39 -21.45 -11.92
C ASN A 155 20.71 -21.14 -11.18
N ASN A 156 20.67 -20.94 -9.86
CA ASN A 156 21.82 -20.50 -9.03
C ASN A 156 22.39 -19.12 -9.37
N ASN A 157 21.62 -18.26 -10.03
CA ASN A 157 21.96 -16.86 -10.25
C ASN A 157 21.61 -16.02 -9.01
N THR A 158 21.67 -14.69 -9.11
CA THR A 158 21.29 -13.78 -8.04
C THR A 158 20.29 -12.75 -8.53
N SER A 159 19.54 -12.19 -7.58
CA SER A 159 18.83 -10.93 -7.77
C SER A 159 19.69 -9.84 -7.13
N ASP A 160 19.93 -8.78 -7.89
CA ASP A 160 20.95 -7.78 -7.63
C ASP A 160 20.38 -6.36 -7.61
N ILE A 161 20.63 -5.66 -6.50
CA ILE A 161 20.39 -4.21 -6.39
C ILE A 161 21.72 -3.53 -6.08
N GLN A 162 22.09 -2.55 -6.91
CA GLN A 162 23.39 -1.89 -6.82
C GLN A 162 23.24 -0.38 -6.66
N LEU A 163 24.07 0.21 -5.80
CA LEU A 163 24.13 1.65 -5.51
C LEU A 163 24.42 2.54 -6.73
N SER A 164 24.83 1.94 -7.85
CA SER A 164 25.06 2.64 -9.11
C SER A 164 23.77 3.06 -9.81
N PHE A 165 22.62 2.52 -9.42
CA PHE A 165 21.32 2.78 -10.03
C PHE A 165 20.21 2.86 -9.00
N ALA A 166 19.57 4.02 -8.89
CA ALA A 166 18.27 4.14 -8.27
C ALA A 166 17.24 4.46 -9.36
N GLN A 167 16.10 3.77 -9.35
CA GLN A 167 15.01 4.06 -10.27
C GLN A 167 14.57 5.52 -10.11
N SER A 168 14.38 6.22 -11.22
CA SER A 168 14.01 7.65 -11.24
C SER A 168 12.81 7.98 -12.11
N VAL A 169 12.35 7.02 -12.92
CA VAL A 169 11.12 7.06 -13.71
C VAL A 169 10.48 5.67 -13.67
N TRP A 170 9.16 5.60 -13.75
CA TRP A 170 8.44 4.32 -13.63
C TRP A 170 8.70 3.36 -14.81
N ASP A 171 9.03 3.90 -15.98
CA ASP A 171 9.19 3.10 -17.20
C ASP A 171 10.49 2.29 -17.27
N ILE A 172 11.45 2.53 -16.36
CA ILE A 172 12.76 1.85 -16.38
C ILE A 172 13.20 1.55 -14.94
N ALA A 173 13.15 0.29 -14.54
CA ALA A 173 13.53 -0.17 -13.20
C ALA A 173 14.86 -0.94 -13.17
N HIS A 174 15.71 -0.78 -14.18
CA HIS A 174 16.99 -1.47 -14.30
C HIS A 174 18.08 -0.63 -14.97
N MET A 175 19.33 -1.07 -14.89
CA MET A 175 20.44 -0.46 -15.62
C MET A 175 21.60 -1.41 -15.91
N GLY A 176 21.79 -1.82 -17.16
CA GLY A 176 22.96 -2.63 -17.54
C GLY A 176 22.70 -4.11 -17.33
N ALA A 177 23.63 -4.86 -16.71
CA ALA A 177 23.48 -6.30 -16.47
C ALA A 177 23.71 -6.61 -14.99
N GLY A 178 22.82 -7.40 -14.37
CA GLY A 178 22.71 -7.68 -12.94
C GLY A 178 22.40 -6.45 -12.09
N ILE A 179 21.56 -5.53 -12.57
CA ILE A 179 21.20 -4.32 -11.82
C ILE A 179 19.71 -4.02 -11.96
N GLY A 180 19.00 -4.15 -10.84
CA GLY A 180 17.62 -3.77 -10.67
C GLY A 180 17.42 -2.80 -9.51
N ASP A 181 16.16 -2.47 -9.25
CA ASP A 181 15.73 -1.74 -8.06
C ASP A 181 14.29 -2.12 -7.71
N VAL A 182 13.91 -1.88 -6.45
CA VAL A 182 12.52 -1.93 -5.98
C VAL A 182 12.22 -0.58 -5.37
N SER A 183 11.20 0.10 -5.87
CA SER A 183 10.95 1.52 -5.62
C SER A 183 9.50 1.80 -5.25
N PHE A 184 9.28 2.93 -4.58
CA PHE A 184 8.00 3.28 -3.93
C PHE A 184 7.65 4.73 -4.17
N GLY A 185 6.38 5.03 -4.35
CA GLY A 185 5.90 6.41 -4.46
C GLY A 185 4.46 6.51 -4.93
N SER A 186 4.15 7.67 -5.48
CA SER A 186 2.85 7.95 -6.11
C SER A 186 2.83 7.47 -7.57
N ALA A 187 1.75 6.81 -7.97
CA ALA A 187 1.48 6.47 -9.37
C ALA A 187 1.31 7.72 -10.26
N ASP A 188 0.92 8.85 -9.64
CA ASP A 188 0.64 10.14 -10.27
C ASP A 188 1.91 11.01 -10.44
N ASP A 189 3.02 10.62 -9.80
CA ASP A 189 4.34 11.25 -9.97
C ASP A 189 5.11 10.64 -11.15
N MET A 190 6.08 11.38 -11.69
CA MET A 190 6.92 10.92 -12.82
C MET A 190 7.77 9.69 -12.50
N GLY A 191 8.08 9.46 -11.23
CA GLY A 191 8.96 8.40 -10.77
C GLY A 191 8.82 8.20 -9.26
N PRO A 192 9.58 7.25 -8.70
CA PRO A 192 9.49 6.92 -7.28
C PRO A 192 9.99 8.04 -6.38
N THR A 193 9.42 8.10 -5.18
CA THR A 193 9.88 8.97 -4.10
C THR A 193 11.13 8.41 -3.43
N THR A 194 11.20 7.08 -3.29
CA THR A 194 12.35 6.37 -2.70
C THR A 194 12.50 4.99 -3.33
N SER A 195 13.63 4.34 -3.07
CA SER A 195 13.89 2.97 -3.49
C SER A 195 14.85 2.25 -2.57
N TYR A 196 14.95 0.93 -2.73
CA TYR A 196 15.97 0.16 -2.04
C TYR A 196 17.36 0.66 -2.41
N SER A 197 17.69 0.83 -3.70
CA SER A 197 19.02 1.33 -4.05
C SER A 197 19.31 2.74 -3.51
N ALA A 198 18.29 3.58 -3.32
CA ALA A 198 18.47 4.91 -2.76
C ALA A 198 18.84 4.89 -1.25
N THR A 199 18.49 3.81 -0.55
CA THR A 199 18.62 3.70 0.92
C THR A 199 19.62 2.62 1.37
N LEU A 200 20.13 1.79 0.45
CA LEU A 200 21.04 0.69 0.77
C LEU A 200 22.41 1.20 1.27
N PRO A 201 22.99 0.55 2.31
CA PRO A 201 24.36 0.84 2.75
C PRO A 201 25.44 0.18 1.88
N ALA A 202 25.09 -0.85 1.12
CA ALA A 202 25.98 -1.60 0.23
C ALA A 202 25.16 -2.33 -0.85
N ASN A 203 25.81 -2.69 -1.96
CA ASN A 203 25.20 -3.53 -2.99
C ASN A 203 24.68 -4.84 -2.39
N MET A 204 23.54 -5.29 -2.89
CA MET A 204 22.91 -6.55 -2.53
C MET A 204 22.95 -7.50 -3.72
N SER A 205 23.24 -8.76 -3.43
CA SER A 205 23.27 -9.86 -4.40
C SER A 205 22.87 -11.14 -3.66
N CYS A 206 21.73 -11.73 -4.01
CA CYS A 206 21.30 -12.97 -3.34
C CYS A 206 20.33 -13.81 -4.18
N PHE A 207 20.31 -15.12 -3.91
CA PHE A 207 19.49 -16.08 -4.67
C PHE A 207 18.02 -16.15 -4.19
N ASP A 208 17.78 -16.18 -2.87
CA ASP A 208 16.45 -16.42 -2.27
C ASP A 208 16.28 -15.68 -0.92
N CYS A 209 17.05 -14.60 -0.72
CA CYS A 209 17.04 -13.89 0.54
C CYS A 209 15.80 -13.01 0.71
N GLU A 210 15.35 -12.88 1.97
CA GLU A 210 14.41 -11.86 2.40
C GLU A 210 15.20 -10.62 2.84
N THR A 211 14.85 -9.46 2.29
CA THR A 211 15.56 -8.21 2.52
C THR A 211 14.62 -7.15 3.08
N PRO A 212 14.78 -6.80 4.38
CA PRO A 212 14.04 -5.68 4.96
C PRO A 212 14.39 -4.36 4.29
N PHE A 213 13.41 -3.47 4.15
CA PHE A 213 13.64 -2.09 3.73
C PHE A 213 14.45 -1.36 4.82
N PRO A 214 15.57 -0.68 4.49
CA PRO A 214 16.46 -0.10 5.50
C PRO A 214 15.82 0.99 6.37
N GLU A 215 14.96 1.83 5.79
CA GLU A 215 14.35 2.98 6.46
C GLU A 215 12.95 2.62 6.98
N ASN A 216 12.91 1.99 8.15
CA ASN A 216 11.67 1.59 8.80
C ASN A 216 10.96 2.81 9.44
N MET A 217 9.64 2.90 9.28
CA MET A 217 8.78 3.95 9.88
C MET A 217 9.25 5.39 9.57
N THR A 218 9.86 5.59 8.41
CA THR A 218 10.31 6.91 7.94
C THR A 218 9.31 7.47 6.93
N PRO A 219 8.62 8.59 7.24
CA PRO A 219 7.69 9.22 6.30
C PRO A 219 8.37 9.79 5.05
N TYR A 220 7.77 9.53 3.90
CA TYR A 220 8.13 10.09 2.61
C TYR A 220 6.99 10.91 2.04
N GLN A 221 7.31 12.11 1.56
CA GLN A 221 6.37 13.00 0.89
C GLN A 221 6.22 12.62 -0.59
N VAL A 222 5.00 12.49 -1.08
CA VAL A 222 4.74 12.40 -2.52
C VAL A 222 4.48 13.79 -3.12
N GLY A 223 4.70 13.95 -4.42
CA GLY A 223 4.69 15.26 -5.07
C GLY A 223 3.30 15.87 -5.28
N VAL A 224 2.25 15.07 -5.08
CA VAL A 224 0.85 15.39 -5.39
C VAL A 224 -0.10 14.71 -4.40
N MET A 225 -1.35 15.16 -4.32
CA MET A 225 -2.41 14.34 -3.72
C MET A 225 -2.67 13.16 -4.66
N SER A 226 -2.22 11.97 -4.24
CA SER A 226 -2.21 10.78 -5.06
C SER A 226 -3.47 9.95 -4.87
N THR A 227 -3.77 9.14 -5.88
CA THR A 227 -4.89 8.19 -5.91
C THR A 227 -4.44 6.73 -5.89
N ALA A 228 -3.15 6.48 -6.09
CA ALA A 228 -2.61 5.13 -6.03
C ALA A 228 -1.15 5.10 -5.58
N PHE A 229 -0.87 4.23 -4.61
CA PHE A 229 0.49 3.89 -4.21
C PHE A 229 1.10 2.95 -5.24
N ARG A 230 2.28 3.28 -5.73
CA ARG A 230 2.98 2.52 -6.76
C ARG A 230 4.24 1.89 -6.21
N ILE A 231 4.38 0.60 -6.47
CA ILE A 231 5.61 -0.15 -6.27
C ILE A 231 6.20 -0.47 -7.64
N GLY A 232 7.37 0.08 -7.95
CA GLY A 232 8.12 -0.21 -9.18
C GLY A 232 9.17 -1.28 -8.92
N TRP A 233 9.40 -2.19 -9.86
CA TRP A 233 10.55 -3.08 -9.78
C TRP A 233 10.98 -3.59 -11.14
N GLY A 234 12.22 -4.02 -11.21
CA GLY A 234 12.75 -4.64 -12.40
C GLY A 234 14.20 -5.04 -12.18
N GLU A 235 14.71 -5.72 -13.18
CA GLU A 235 16.11 -6.12 -13.23
C GLU A 235 16.52 -6.29 -14.69
N ALA A 236 17.82 -6.24 -14.92
CA ALA A 236 18.37 -6.42 -16.24
C ALA A 236 19.53 -7.38 -16.19
N GLY A 237 19.49 -8.45 -16.97
CA GLY A 237 20.62 -9.37 -17.02
C GLY A 237 20.47 -10.48 -18.04
N GLY A 238 21.57 -11.23 -18.20
CA GLY A 238 21.61 -12.48 -18.95
C GLY A 238 21.27 -13.70 -18.10
N GLU A 239 20.95 -13.47 -16.83
CA GLU A 239 20.76 -14.50 -15.82
C GLU A 239 19.26 -14.77 -15.63
N ALA A 240 18.89 -15.40 -14.51
CA ALA A 240 17.50 -15.67 -14.15
C ALA A 240 17.27 -14.96 -12.83
N GLU A 241 17.05 -13.66 -12.92
CA GLU A 241 16.99 -12.67 -11.85
C GLU A 241 15.54 -12.18 -11.70
N GLY A 242 15.20 -11.48 -10.62
CA GLY A 242 13.81 -11.09 -10.36
C GLY A 242 13.43 -11.06 -8.88
N TRP A 243 12.25 -10.51 -8.61
CA TRP A 243 11.85 -10.11 -7.26
C TRP A 243 10.39 -10.44 -6.95
N TYR A 244 10.13 -10.73 -5.68
CA TYR A 244 8.88 -10.37 -5.02
C TYR A 244 9.08 -8.97 -4.43
N PRO A 245 8.50 -7.90 -5.03
CA PRO A 245 8.72 -6.54 -4.56
C PRO A 245 8.11 -6.31 -3.18
N TRP A 246 7.08 -7.09 -2.79
CA TRP A 246 6.49 -7.12 -1.46
C TRP A 246 6.30 -8.58 -0.99
N TRP A 247 7.07 -9.00 0.00
CA TRP A 247 6.99 -10.33 0.61
C TRP A 247 6.21 -10.34 1.91
N SER A 248 6.46 -9.35 2.77
CA SER A 248 5.76 -9.15 4.04
C SER A 248 5.91 -7.71 4.54
N GLY A 249 5.28 -7.39 5.67
CA GLY A 249 5.29 -6.06 6.26
C GLY A 249 4.12 -5.22 5.78
N ARG A 250 4.17 -3.93 6.08
CA ARG A 250 3.04 -3.01 5.94
C ARG A 250 3.43 -1.76 5.16
N VAL A 251 2.47 -1.23 4.43
CA VAL A 251 2.49 0.11 3.84
C VAL A 251 1.50 0.96 4.60
N PHE A 252 1.91 2.16 5.01
CA PHE A 252 1.05 3.14 5.64
C PHE A 252 0.91 4.36 4.74
N LEU A 253 -0.32 4.81 4.48
CA LEU A 253 -0.63 5.99 3.67
C LEU A 253 -1.34 7.04 4.52
N ARG A 254 -1.05 8.32 4.27
CA ARG A 254 -1.71 9.47 4.89
C ARG A 254 -1.82 10.63 3.91
#